data_AF-A0A061RSN3-F1
#
_entry.id   AF-A0A061RSN3-F1
#
_cell.length_a   1.000
_cell.length_b   1.000
_cell.length_c   1.000
_cell.angle_alpha   90.00
_cell.angle_beta   90.00
_cell.angle_gamma   90.00
#
_symmetry.space_group_name_H-M   'P 1'
#
loop_
_entity.id
_entity.type
_entity.pdbx_description
1 polymer ?
#
loop_
_entity_poly.entity_id
_entity_poly.type
_entity_poly.pdbx_seq_one_letter_code
_entity_poly.pdbx_strand_id
1 'polypeptide(L)'
;MQAYPPRGFKSGHFRPPFLSEGMLDGPLQRSSIVPHRDVHIEQQLYDTYLENLKNDLVMNSKQTINTFTEIAAENKQFARAVVDALRKHILECRKEFKLCALYLCDSIVKNVGQPYQAMFEPYIPMIFMEVWDAVPENRSSLT
;
A
#
# COMPACT_ATOMS: atom_id res chain seq x y z
N MET A 1 38.63 -50.15 31.08
CA MET A 1 37.89 -49.60 29.92
C MET A 1 38.23 -48.13 29.80
N GLN A 2 38.51 -47.68 28.58
CA GLN A 2 39.50 -46.67 28.24
C GLN A 2 38.93 -45.24 28.15
N ALA A 3 39.74 -44.25 28.52
CA ALA A 3 39.46 -42.82 28.49
C ALA A 3 39.39 -42.22 27.06
N TYR A 4 38.52 -41.23 26.86
CA TYR A 4 38.45 -40.43 25.64
C TYR A 4 39.59 -39.39 25.56
N PRO A 5 40.22 -39.16 24.40
CA PRO A 5 41.03 -37.97 24.14
C PRO A 5 40.17 -36.83 23.55
N PRO A 6 40.51 -35.55 23.80
CA PRO A 6 39.92 -34.40 23.10
C PRO A 6 40.75 -34.01 21.87
N ARG A 7 40.09 -33.47 20.83
CA ARG A 7 40.60 -32.65 19.68
C ARG A 7 39.52 -32.69 18.59
N GLY A 8 39.16 -31.66 17.82
CA GLY A 8 39.62 -30.29 17.63
C GLY A 8 38.80 -29.70 16.46
N PHE A 9 38.61 -28.38 16.44
CA PHE A 9 38.03 -27.64 15.32
C PHE A 9 38.89 -27.80 14.05
N LYS A 10 38.28 -27.95 12.85
CA LYS A 10 38.65 -27.21 11.61
C LYS A 10 37.52 -27.17 10.57
N SER A 11 37.38 -25.99 9.98
CA SER A 11 36.59 -25.58 8.82
C SER A 11 36.93 -26.32 7.52
N GLY A 12 35.93 -26.63 6.69
CA GLY A 12 36.13 -27.14 5.34
C GLY A 12 34.97 -26.75 4.41
N HIS A 13 35.30 -25.96 3.37
CA HIS A 13 34.44 -25.68 2.23
C HIS A 13 34.10 -26.98 1.49
N PHE A 14 32.81 -27.24 1.27
CA PHE A 14 32.35 -28.30 0.38
C PHE A 14 31.98 -27.66 -0.97
N ARG A 15 32.77 -27.95 -2.01
CA ARG A 15 32.48 -27.59 -3.40
C ARG A 15 32.31 -28.92 -4.16
N PRO A 16 31.11 -29.27 -4.65
CA PRO A 16 30.95 -30.51 -5.42
C PRO A 16 31.50 -30.39 -6.86
N PRO A 17 31.89 -31.50 -7.50
CA PRO A 17 32.62 -31.54 -8.77
C PRO A 17 31.70 -31.52 -10.00
N PHE A 18 32.20 -30.87 -11.06
CA PHE A 18 31.84 -30.89 -12.50
C PHE A 18 31.49 -32.31 -13.03
N LEU A 19 30.68 -32.60 -14.07
CA LEU A 19 30.05 -31.91 -15.22
C LEU A 19 29.13 -32.93 -15.95
N SER A 20 28.07 -32.47 -16.63
CA SER A 20 27.73 -32.90 -18.01
C SER A 20 26.65 -31.99 -18.58
N GLU A 21 26.91 -31.42 -19.75
CA GLU A 21 26.03 -30.59 -20.58
C GLU A 21 24.67 -31.24 -20.86
N GLY A 22 23.62 -30.41 -20.79
CA GLY A 22 22.25 -30.75 -21.10
C GLY A 22 21.36 -29.51 -21.02
N MET A 23 21.17 -28.86 -22.17
CA MET A 23 20.24 -27.76 -22.45
C MET A 23 18.82 -28.05 -21.93
N LEU A 24 18.34 -27.34 -20.90
CA LEU A 24 16.93 -27.21 -20.47
C LEU A 24 16.71 -25.86 -19.74
N ASP A 25 15.60 -25.21 -20.06
CA ASP A 25 15.16 -23.84 -19.75
C ASP A 25 14.87 -23.44 -18.28
N GLY A 26 15.21 -22.17 -17.92
CA GLY A 26 14.50 -21.23 -16.99
C GLY A 26 14.38 -21.52 -15.47
N PRO A 27 13.96 -20.57 -14.58
CA PRO A 27 13.19 -19.33 -14.85
C PRO A 27 13.67 -17.99 -14.21
N LEU A 28 13.33 -16.89 -14.93
CA LEU A 28 12.82 -15.58 -14.46
C LEU A 28 13.73 -14.57 -13.70
N GLN A 29 14.54 -13.82 -14.45
CA GLN A 29 14.64 -12.37 -14.21
C GLN A 29 13.67 -11.65 -15.15
N ARG A 30 12.37 -11.65 -14.78
CA ARG A 30 11.40 -10.78 -15.43
C ARG A 30 11.63 -9.37 -14.87
N SER A 31 12.45 -8.58 -15.57
CA SER A 31 12.31 -7.13 -15.50
C SER A 31 10.87 -6.82 -15.90
N SER A 32 10.02 -6.46 -14.95
CA SER A 32 8.68 -5.97 -15.22
C SER A 32 8.81 -4.62 -15.93
N ILE A 33 9.00 -4.64 -17.24
CA ILE A 33 8.71 -3.48 -18.09
C ILE A 33 7.19 -3.36 -18.03
N VAL A 34 6.69 -2.52 -17.14
CA VAL A 34 5.29 -2.10 -17.16
C VAL A 34 5.05 -1.48 -18.54
N PRO A 35 4.08 -1.98 -19.32
CA PRO A 35 3.81 -1.44 -20.66
C PRO A 35 3.58 0.07 -20.56
N HIS A 36 4.20 0.86 -21.45
CA HIS A 36 4.08 2.33 -21.47
C HIS A 36 2.61 2.82 -21.46
N ARG A 37 1.68 2.00 -21.99
CA ARG A 37 0.24 2.29 -22.00
C ARG A 37 -0.38 2.23 -20.60
N ASP A 38 0.01 1.25 -19.79
CA ASP A 38 -0.50 1.08 -18.43
C ASP A 38 -0.04 2.23 -17.52
N VAL A 39 1.18 2.73 -17.74
CA VAL A 39 1.69 3.92 -17.01
C VAL A 39 0.86 5.16 -17.29
N HIS A 40 0.45 5.39 -18.54
CA HIS A 40 -0.39 6.54 -18.88
C HIS A 40 -1.79 6.42 -18.26
N ILE A 41 -2.38 5.22 -18.28
CA ILE A 41 -3.70 4.97 -17.69
C ILE A 41 -3.64 5.14 -16.16
N GLU A 42 -2.61 4.60 -15.51
CA GLU A 42 -2.40 4.75 -14.07
C GLU A 42 -2.26 6.23 -13.67
N GLN A 43 -1.51 7.01 -14.45
CA GLN A 43 -1.36 8.45 -14.23
C GLN A 43 -2.69 9.20 -14.43
N GLN A 44 -3.44 8.90 -15.50
CA GLN A 44 -4.74 9.52 -15.74
C GLN A 44 -5.75 9.18 -14.62
N LEU A 45 -5.74 7.94 -14.14
CA LEU A 45 -6.57 7.53 -13.01
C LEU A 45 -6.17 8.31 -11.75
N TYR A 46 -4.88 8.43 -11.46
CA TYR A 46 -4.37 9.20 -10.32
C TYR A 46 -4.88 10.65 -10.36
N ASP A 47 -4.70 11.34 -11.49
CA ASP A 47 -5.05 12.75 -11.62
C ASP A 47 -6.56 12.97 -11.49
N THR A 48 -7.36 12.14 -12.18
CA THR A 48 -8.83 12.20 -12.14
C THR A 48 -9.36 11.88 -10.74
N TYR A 49 -8.83 10.84 -10.09
CA TYR A 49 -9.26 10.44 -8.75
C TYR A 49 -8.94 11.54 -7.73
N LEU A 50 -7.74 12.13 -7.81
CA LEU A 50 -7.33 13.21 -6.92
C LEU A 50 -8.18 14.47 -7.10
N GLU A 51 -8.50 14.85 -8.33
CA GLU A 51 -9.37 15.98 -8.62
C GLU A 51 -10.77 15.77 -8.02
N ASN A 52 -11.36 14.60 -8.26
CA ASN A 52 -12.66 14.24 -7.70
C ASN A 52 -12.64 14.26 -6.16
N LEU A 53 -11.59 13.72 -5.52
CA LEU A 53 -11.45 13.79 -4.05
C LEU A 53 -11.45 15.23 -3.55
N LYS A 54 -10.78 16.15 -4.24
CA LYS A 54 -10.72 17.57 -3.84
C LYS A 54 -12.08 18.27 -3.97
N ASN A 55 -12.89 17.89 -4.96
CA ASN A 55 -14.15 18.54 -5.27
C ASN A 55 -15.34 17.94 -4.48
N ASP A 56 -15.38 16.62 -4.34
CA ASP A 56 -16.56 15.90 -3.88
C ASP A 56 -16.45 15.39 -2.44
N LEU A 57 -15.24 15.14 -1.92
CA LEU A 57 -15.03 14.65 -0.55
C LEU A 57 -15.07 15.78 0.50
N VAL A 58 -16.00 16.71 0.31
CA VAL A 58 -16.19 17.93 1.13
C VAL A 58 -17.14 17.66 2.30
N MET A 59 -18.10 16.76 2.13
CA MET A 59 -19.01 16.33 3.20
C MET A 59 -18.95 14.82 3.37
N ASN A 60 -19.02 14.36 4.62
CA ASN A 60 -19.06 12.94 4.96
C ASN A 60 -20.41 12.31 4.56
N SER A 61 -20.62 12.17 3.26
CA SER A 61 -21.79 11.51 2.70
C SER A 61 -21.46 10.06 2.43
N LYS A 62 -22.29 9.16 2.96
CA LYS A 62 -22.22 7.71 2.67
C LYS A 62 -22.22 7.46 1.16
N GLN A 63 -22.99 8.24 0.40
CA GLN A 63 -23.07 8.08 -1.06
C GLN A 63 -21.71 8.37 -1.71
N THR A 64 -21.08 9.50 -1.36
CA THR A 64 -19.76 9.89 -1.89
C THR A 64 -18.71 8.84 -1.55
N ILE A 65 -18.65 8.39 -0.28
CA ILE A 65 -17.70 7.36 0.15
C ILE A 65 -17.90 6.06 -0.61
N ASN A 66 -19.15 5.62 -0.80
CA ASN A 66 -19.46 4.41 -1.56
C ASN A 66 -19.00 4.56 -3.02
N THR A 67 -19.30 5.68 -3.68
CA THR A 67 -18.87 5.93 -5.07
C THR A 67 -17.35 5.86 -5.22
N PHE A 68 -16.58 6.50 -4.33
CA PHE A 68 -15.11 6.41 -4.38
C PHE A 68 -14.59 5.00 -4.07
N THR A 69 -15.31 4.25 -3.22
CA THR A 69 -14.99 2.85 -2.90
C THR A 69 -15.26 1.94 -4.10
N GLU A 70 -16.35 2.15 -4.82
CA GLU A 70 -16.71 1.44 -6.06
C GLU A 70 -15.66 1.70 -7.15
N ILE A 71 -15.28 2.97 -7.36
CA ILE A 71 -14.21 3.32 -8.32
C ILE A 71 -12.90 2.61 -7.96
N ALA A 72 -12.53 2.55 -6.68
CA ALA A 72 -11.36 1.80 -6.23
C ALA A 72 -11.51 0.29 -6.49
N ALA A 73 -12.69 -0.27 -6.26
CA ALA A 73 -12.96 -1.69 -6.51
C ALA A 73 -12.86 -2.07 -8.00
N GLU A 74 -13.27 -1.17 -8.91
CA GLU A 74 -13.17 -1.36 -10.36
C GLU A 74 -11.73 -1.24 -10.88
N ASN A 75 -10.90 -0.43 -10.21
CA ASN A 75 -9.55 -0.10 -10.65
C ASN A 75 -8.44 -0.78 -9.82
N LYS A 76 -8.70 -1.98 -9.26
CA LYS A 76 -7.74 -2.73 -8.44
C LYS A 76 -6.38 -2.95 -9.11
N GLN A 77 -6.35 -3.10 -10.43
CA GLN A 77 -5.12 -3.29 -11.21
C GLN A 77 -4.17 -2.08 -11.14
N PHE A 78 -4.72 -0.89 -10.86
CA PHE A 78 -4.00 0.37 -10.67
C PHE A 78 -4.16 0.88 -9.23
N ALA A 79 -4.24 -0.04 -8.26
CA ALA A 79 -4.47 0.31 -6.86
C ALA A 79 -3.46 1.33 -6.30
N ARG A 80 -2.22 1.31 -6.81
CA ARG A 80 -1.17 2.25 -6.40
C ARG A 80 -1.55 3.70 -6.71
N ALA A 81 -2.08 3.99 -7.90
CA ALA A 81 -2.57 5.33 -8.23
C ALA A 81 -3.65 5.81 -7.26
N VAL A 82 -4.62 4.97 -6.93
CA VAL A 82 -5.69 5.31 -5.97
C VAL A 82 -5.12 5.60 -4.58
N VAL A 83 -4.19 4.77 -4.09
CA VAL A 83 -3.55 4.94 -2.78
C VAL A 83 -2.72 6.23 -2.74
N ASP A 84 -1.90 6.47 -3.77
CA ASP A 84 -1.07 7.67 -3.85
C ASP A 84 -1.93 8.95 -3.97
N ALA A 85 -3.05 8.89 -4.70
CA ALA A 85 -4.00 10.01 -4.82
C ALA A 85 -4.66 10.31 -3.46
N LEU A 86 -5.17 9.28 -2.77
CA LEU A 86 -5.77 9.45 -1.45
C LEU A 86 -4.75 9.97 -0.43
N ARG A 87 -3.52 9.45 -0.45
CA ARG A 87 -2.44 9.94 0.43
C ARG A 87 -2.17 11.42 0.20
N LYS A 88 -2.05 11.84 -1.06
CA LYS A 88 -1.84 13.26 -1.39
C LYS A 88 -3.01 14.11 -0.93
N HIS A 89 -4.25 13.65 -1.12
CA HIS A 89 -5.43 14.37 -0.64
C HIS A 89 -5.40 14.54 0.89
N ILE A 90 -5.08 13.48 1.67
CA ILE A 90 -5.00 13.56 3.13
C ILE A 90 -3.97 14.60 3.60
N LEU A 91 -2.84 14.71 2.91
CA LEU A 91 -1.78 15.67 3.26
C LEU A 91 -2.17 17.12 2.90
N GLU A 92 -2.83 17.33 1.77
CA GLU A 92 -3.13 18.66 1.22
C GLU A 92 -4.49 19.23 1.64
N CYS A 93 -5.44 18.39 2.05
CA CYS A 93 -6.80 18.85 2.31
C CYS A 93 -6.92 19.64 3.62
N ARG A 94 -7.97 20.48 3.69
CA ARG A 94 -8.31 21.24 4.89
C ARG A 94 -8.61 20.30 6.05
N LYS A 95 -8.30 20.73 7.27
CA LYS A 95 -8.50 19.96 8.52
C LYS A 95 -9.90 19.32 8.61
N GLU A 96 -10.92 20.08 8.25
CA GLU A 96 -12.34 19.67 8.26
C GLU A 96 -12.63 18.42 7.40
N PHE A 97 -11.83 18.16 6.36
CA PHE A 97 -12.05 17.05 5.41
C PHE A 97 -11.18 15.82 5.69
N LYS A 98 -10.17 15.93 6.57
CA LYS A 98 -9.27 14.80 6.86
C LYS A 98 -10.04 13.61 7.45
N LEU A 99 -11.07 13.87 8.25
CA LEU A 99 -11.93 12.81 8.77
C LEU A 99 -12.72 12.08 7.66
N CYS A 100 -13.22 12.80 6.65
CA CYS A 100 -13.87 12.19 5.49
C CYS A 100 -12.89 11.29 4.70
N ALA A 101 -11.65 11.75 4.53
CA ALA A 101 -10.60 10.98 3.86
C ALA A 101 -10.22 9.70 4.64
N LEU A 102 -10.20 9.77 5.97
CA LEU A 102 -10.03 8.58 6.81
C LEU A 102 -11.17 7.57 6.63
N TYR A 103 -12.43 8.04 6.59
CA TYR A 103 -13.57 7.15 6.35
C TYR A 103 -13.56 6.51 4.98
N LEU A 104 -13.06 7.22 3.96
CA LEU A 104 -12.86 6.62 2.66
C LEU A 104 -11.77 5.54 2.70
N CYS A 105 -10.63 5.80 3.33
CA CYS A 105 -9.57 4.80 3.51
C CYS A 105 -10.11 3.53 4.21
N ASP A 106 -10.86 3.72 5.30
CA ASP A 106 -11.51 2.64 6.05
C ASP A 106 -12.49 1.85 5.18
N SER A 107 -13.36 2.54 4.42
CA SER A 107 -14.30 1.91 3.50
C SER A 107 -13.60 1.08 2.42
N ILE A 108 -12.53 1.60 1.81
CA ILE A 108 -11.76 0.86 0.79
C ILE A 108 -11.14 -0.39 1.40
N VAL A 109 -10.48 -0.28 2.56
CA VAL A 109 -9.84 -1.43 3.22
C VAL A 109 -10.87 -2.48 3.62
N LYS A 110 -12.02 -2.07 4.17
CA LYS A 110 -13.08 -2.99 4.63
C LYS A 110 -13.81 -3.69 3.49
N ASN A 111 -14.20 -2.94 2.45
CA ASN A 111 -15.10 -3.45 1.42
C ASN A 111 -14.34 -4.02 0.21
N VAL A 112 -13.15 -3.50 -0.09
CA VAL A 112 -12.37 -3.90 -1.27
C VAL A 112 -11.27 -4.90 -0.91
N GLY A 113 -10.64 -4.73 0.25
CA GLY A 113 -9.61 -5.63 0.78
C GLY A 113 -8.27 -5.53 0.03
N GLN A 114 -7.75 -6.67 -0.42
CA GLN A 114 -6.51 -6.71 -1.20
C GLN A 114 -6.71 -6.14 -2.63
N PRO A 115 -5.72 -5.44 -3.20
CA PRO A 115 -4.38 -5.16 -2.66
C PRO A 115 -4.29 -3.92 -1.75
N TYR A 116 -5.40 -3.18 -1.55
CA TYR A 116 -5.41 -1.92 -0.81
C TYR A 116 -4.98 -2.07 0.65
N GLN A 117 -5.40 -3.14 1.32
CA GLN A 117 -5.02 -3.40 2.70
C GLN A 117 -3.49 -3.41 2.88
N ALA A 118 -2.76 -4.15 2.04
CA ALA A 118 -1.29 -4.21 2.10
C ALA A 118 -0.63 -2.87 1.73
N MET A 119 -1.24 -2.12 0.80
CA MET A 119 -0.70 -0.81 0.40
C MET A 119 -0.92 0.26 1.46
N PHE A 120 -2.03 0.25 2.22
CA PHE A 120 -2.32 1.24 3.25
C PHE A 120 -1.60 0.97 4.57
N GLU A 121 -1.31 -0.30 4.91
CA GLU A 121 -0.67 -0.71 6.16
C GLU A 121 0.50 0.20 6.61
N PRO A 122 1.51 0.50 5.78
CA PRO A 122 2.62 1.35 6.20
C PRO A 122 2.24 2.83 6.42
N TYR A 123 1.11 3.29 5.87
CA TYR A 123 0.66 4.69 5.93
C TYR A 123 -0.38 4.93 7.02
N ILE A 124 -1.00 3.89 7.59
CA ILE A 124 -2.01 4.02 8.65
C ILE A 124 -1.55 4.95 9.79
N PRO A 125 -0.33 4.81 10.37
CA PRO A 125 0.10 5.70 11.45
C PRO A 125 0.11 7.18 11.05
N MET A 126 0.62 7.47 9.85
CA MET A 126 0.67 8.85 9.32
C MET A 126 -0.75 9.40 9.09
N ILE A 127 -1.63 8.61 8.49
CA ILE A 127 -3.02 9.02 8.23
C ILE A 127 -3.72 9.33 9.56
N PHE A 128 -3.54 8.50 10.58
CA PHE A 128 -4.13 8.75 11.90
C PHE A 128 -3.60 10.03 12.55
N MET A 129 -2.30 10.30 12.49
CA MET A 129 -1.71 11.53 13.03
C MET A 129 -2.27 12.78 12.34
N GLU A 130 -2.33 12.78 11.01
CA GLU A 130 -2.88 13.89 10.22
C GLU A 130 -4.34 14.21 10.58
N VAL A 131 -5.15 13.18 10.81
CA VAL A 131 -6.56 13.34 11.18
C VAL A 131 -6.70 13.79 12.63
N TRP A 132 -5.88 13.24 13.52
CA TRP A 132 -5.89 13.60 14.94
C TRP A 132 -5.58 15.08 15.17
N ASP A 133 -4.58 15.61 14.47
CA ASP A 133 -4.17 17.03 14.54
C ASP A 133 -5.17 17.99 13.88
N ALA A 134 -6.10 17.46 13.10
CA ALA A 134 -7.17 18.22 12.49
C ALA A 134 -8.41 18.40 13.38
N VAL A 135 -8.60 17.55 14.38
CA VAL A 135 -9.74 17.65 15.30
C VAL A 135 -9.39 18.64 16.44
N PRO A 136 -10.07 19.80 16.54
CA PRO A 136 -9.78 20.79 17.58
C PRO A 136 -10.05 20.23 18.99
N GLU A 137 -9.26 20.70 19.94
CA GLU A 137 -9.17 20.23 21.33
C GLU A 137 -10.37 20.60 22.23
N ASN A 138 -11.60 20.67 21.71
CA ASN A 138 -12.79 20.80 22.57
C ASN A 138 -13.24 19.43 23.10
N ARG A 139 -12.30 18.66 23.66
CA ARG A 139 -12.58 17.37 24.30
C ARG A 139 -12.93 17.51 25.79
N SER A 140 -13.00 18.73 26.31
CA SER A 140 -12.99 19.01 27.75
C SER A 140 -14.31 19.54 28.32
N SER A 141 -15.41 19.58 27.55
CA SER A 141 -16.67 20.16 28.04
C SER A 141 -17.66 19.14 28.63
N LEU A 142 -17.22 17.93 29.00
CA LEU A 142 -18.05 16.92 29.68
C LEU A 142 -17.56 16.64 31.11
N THR A 143 -17.27 17.69 31.87
CA THR A 143 -17.09 17.62 33.33
C THR A 143 -18.16 18.44 34.02
#